data_AF-X1EV29-F1
#
_entry.id   AF-X1EV29-F1
#
_cell.length_a   1.000
_cell.length_b   1.000
_cell.length_c   1.000
_cell.angle_alpha   90.00
_cell.angle_beta   90.00
_cell.angle_gamma   90.00
#
_symmetry.space_group_name_H-M   'P 1'
#
loop_
_entity.id
_entity.type
_entity.pdbx_description
1 polymer ?
#
loop_
_entity_poly.entity_id
_entity_poly.type
_entity_poly.pdbx_seq_one_letter_code
_entity_poly.pdbx_strand_id
1 'polypeptide(L)'
;RIRVKIAKRQGEGSVWFDELELEQIPAVLVLNSSFEILDEQGRPRYWLEDSRGGWSVSTEGAYQGENCMQATVGWSWLSQEIRVKPDKYYLLKAYLKSDIPISGEGGGGNAFLGFDYLDIKGQVIEGDYGIINT
;
A
#
# COMPACT_ATOMS: atom_id res chain seq x y z
N ARG A 1 -24.87 -0.73 9.20
CA ARG A 1 -26.06 -0.61 8.32
C ARG A 1 -26.06 0.79 7.74
N ILE A 2 -26.06 0.95 6.42
CA ILE A 2 -25.98 2.27 5.76
C ILE A 2 -27.24 2.54 4.93
N ARG A 3 -27.57 3.82 4.75
CA ARG A 3 -28.69 4.29 3.93
C ARG A 3 -28.15 5.32 2.94
N VAL A 4 -28.13 4.98 1.66
CA VAL A 4 -27.78 5.89 0.57
C VAL A 4 -29.01 6.74 0.23
N LYS A 5 -28.83 8.06 0.06
CA LYS A 5 -29.89 9.00 -0.30
C LYS A 5 -29.38 9.98 -1.36
N ILE A 6 -30.14 10.17 -2.43
CA ILE A 6 -29.96 11.23 -3.42
C ILE A 6 -31.23 12.09 -3.46
N ALA A 7 -31.09 13.39 -3.68
CA ALA A 7 -32.22 14.30 -3.76
C ALA A 7 -31.90 15.51 -4.63
N LYS A 8 -32.86 15.94 -5.45
CA LYS A 8 -32.89 17.28 -6.04
C LYS A 8 -33.40 18.25 -4.97
N ARG A 9 -32.67 19.35 -4.72
CA ARG A 9 -32.98 20.27 -3.61
C ARG A 9 -34.24 21.11 -3.84
N GLN A 10 -34.30 22.08 -4.78
CA GLN A 10 -35.50 22.86 -5.18
C GLN A 10 -35.31 23.42 -6.62
N GLY A 11 -36.30 24.12 -7.20
CA GLY A 11 -36.22 24.83 -8.50
C GLY A 11 -36.93 24.16 -9.69
N GLU A 12 -37.17 24.87 -10.80
CA GLU A 12 -37.65 24.27 -12.07
C GLU A 12 -36.51 23.51 -12.79
N GLY A 13 -36.83 22.52 -13.63
CA GLY A 13 -35.86 21.68 -14.35
C GLY A 13 -35.57 20.31 -13.71
N SER A 14 -34.57 19.60 -14.25
CA SER A 14 -34.30 18.16 -14.00
C SER A 14 -32.88 17.90 -13.51
N VAL A 15 -32.68 16.80 -12.74
CA VAL A 15 -31.35 16.27 -12.34
C VAL A 15 -31.29 14.82 -12.79
N TRP A 16 -30.18 14.44 -13.43
CA TRP A 16 -29.92 13.07 -13.87
C TRP A 16 -28.79 12.51 -13.04
N PHE A 17 -29.05 11.38 -12.39
CA PHE A 17 -28.04 10.60 -11.70
C PHE A 17 -27.75 9.40 -12.57
N ASP A 18 -26.47 9.08 -12.76
CA ASP A 18 -26.04 7.92 -13.51
C ASP A 18 -24.92 7.20 -12.74
N GLU A 19 -24.80 5.89 -12.95
CA GLU A 19 -23.78 5.02 -12.38
C GLU A 19 -23.59 5.18 -10.85
N LEU A 20 -24.69 5.14 -10.07
CA LEU A 20 -24.59 5.09 -8.61
C LEU A 20 -24.09 3.72 -8.15
N GLU A 21 -22.83 3.68 -7.74
CA GLU A 21 -22.18 2.46 -7.27
C GLU A 21 -21.81 2.56 -5.78
N LEU A 22 -21.98 1.43 -5.08
CA LEU A 22 -21.51 1.24 -3.72
C LEU A 22 -20.65 -0.01 -3.72
N GLU A 23 -19.35 0.18 -3.92
CA GLU A 23 -18.39 -0.91 -3.99
C GLU A 23 -17.81 -1.25 -2.62
N GLN A 24 -17.76 -2.55 -2.32
CA GLN A 24 -16.96 -3.07 -1.22
C GLN A 24 -15.59 -3.47 -1.76
N ILE A 25 -14.56 -2.75 -1.35
CA ILE A 25 -13.18 -3.11 -1.64
C ILE A 25 -12.87 -4.46 -0.96
N PRO A 26 -12.19 -5.40 -1.64
CA PRO A 26 -11.99 -6.75 -1.12
C PRO A 26 -11.31 -6.80 0.25
N ALA A 27 -11.54 -7.92 0.95
CA ALA A 27 -10.85 -8.26 2.19
C ALA A 27 -9.33 -8.20 2.02
N VAL A 28 -8.63 -7.85 3.11
CA VAL A 28 -7.18 -7.63 3.16
C VAL A 28 -6.42 -8.73 2.40
N LEU A 29 -5.81 -8.37 1.26
CA LEU A 29 -5.03 -9.29 0.42
C LEU A 29 -3.56 -9.34 0.82
N VAL A 30 -3.05 -8.28 1.44
CA VAL A 30 -1.68 -8.22 1.96
C VAL A 30 -1.61 -9.04 3.24
N LEU A 31 -0.92 -10.18 3.20
CA LEU A 31 -0.72 -11.02 4.36
C LEU A 31 0.26 -10.37 5.33
N ASN A 32 -0.04 -10.43 6.62
CA ASN A 32 0.81 -9.89 7.69
C ASN A 32 1.20 -8.42 7.45
N SER A 33 0.23 -7.59 7.06
CA SER A 33 0.43 -6.16 6.77
C SER A 33 0.82 -5.32 7.99
N SER A 34 0.63 -5.85 9.21
CA SER A 34 1.08 -5.23 10.47
C SER A 34 2.45 -5.73 10.93
N PHE A 35 3.05 -6.70 10.22
CA PHE A 35 4.38 -7.26 10.54
C PHE A 35 4.50 -7.95 11.91
N GLU A 36 3.37 -8.34 12.52
CA GLU A 36 3.32 -8.94 13.86
C GLU A 36 3.65 -10.43 13.86
N ILE A 37 3.47 -11.11 12.74
CA ILE A 37 3.71 -12.55 12.64
C ILE A 37 5.17 -12.77 12.22
N LEU A 38 6.01 -13.22 13.15
CA LEU A 38 7.43 -13.44 12.91
C LEU A 38 7.76 -14.93 12.68
N ASP A 39 8.84 -15.20 11.95
CA ASP A 39 9.51 -16.50 11.90
C ASP A 39 10.43 -16.70 13.12
N GLU A 40 11.07 -17.86 13.22
CA GLU A 40 11.98 -18.19 14.33
C GLU A 40 13.24 -17.30 14.36
N GLN A 41 13.53 -16.61 13.26
CA GLN A 41 14.65 -15.69 13.12
C GLN A 41 14.22 -14.23 13.37
N GLY A 42 12.96 -14.00 13.76
CA GLY A 42 12.42 -12.67 14.03
C GLY A 42 12.07 -11.86 12.77
N ARG A 43 11.99 -12.49 11.60
CA ARG A 43 11.61 -11.81 10.35
C ARG A 43 10.11 -11.91 10.09
N PRO A 44 9.49 -10.91 9.47
CA PRO A 44 8.05 -10.94 9.19
C PRO A 44 7.72 -12.04 8.18
N ARG A 45 6.80 -12.94 8.54
CA ARG A 45 6.32 -13.98 7.63
C ARG A 45 5.61 -13.35 6.42
N TYR A 46 5.67 -14.05 5.28
CA TYR A 46 5.04 -13.70 4.00
C TYR A 46 5.63 -12.50 3.25
N TRP A 47 6.69 -11.89 3.78
CA TRP A 47 7.41 -10.82 3.11
C TRP A 47 8.75 -11.33 2.60
N LEU A 48 9.08 -10.94 1.38
CA LEU A 48 10.34 -11.25 0.72
C LEU A 48 11.21 -9.99 0.71
N GLU A 49 12.34 -10.09 1.39
CA GLU A 49 13.37 -9.05 1.43
C GLU A 49 14.29 -9.17 0.21
N ASP A 50 14.60 -8.04 -0.41
CA ASP A 50 15.61 -7.97 -1.46
C ASP A 50 17.01 -8.36 -0.92
N SER A 51 17.83 -8.89 -1.82
CA SER A 51 19.21 -9.30 -1.51
C SER A 51 20.11 -8.19 -0.96
N ARG A 52 19.79 -6.91 -1.22
CA ARG A 52 20.52 -5.76 -0.65
C ARG A 52 20.29 -5.59 0.86
N GLY A 53 19.26 -6.23 1.40
CA GLY A 53 18.95 -6.20 2.82
C GLY A 53 18.47 -4.82 3.31
N GLY A 54 18.68 -4.54 4.60
CA GLY A 54 18.38 -3.24 5.21
C GLY A 54 16.97 -3.12 5.77
N TRP A 55 16.25 -4.24 5.90
CA TRP A 55 14.93 -4.30 6.50
C TRP A 55 14.98 -4.97 7.87
N SER A 56 14.32 -4.37 8.86
CA SER A 56 14.24 -4.94 10.20
C SER A 56 12.92 -4.60 10.87
N VAL A 57 12.45 -5.51 11.73
CA VAL A 57 11.31 -5.24 12.61
C VAL A 57 11.73 -4.19 13.65
N SER A 58 10.88 -3.19 13.86
CA SER A 58 11.07 -2.13 14.85
C SER A 58 9.74 -1.84 15.53
N THR A 59 9.79 -1.33 16.76
CA THR A 59 8.59 -0.86 17.50
C THR A 59 8.43 0.66 17.48
N GLU A 60 9.46 1.39 17.02
CA GLU A 60 9.51 2.86 17.14
C GLU A 60 8.59 3.60 16.15
N GLY A 61 8.21 2.93 15.07
CA GLY A 61 7.40 3.48 13.98
C GLY A 61 6.00 2.90 13.87
N ALA A 62 5.57 2.05 14.82
CA ALA A 62 4.30 1.36 14.74
C ALA A 62 3.11 2.35 14.77
N TYR A 63 2.24 2.28 13.77
CA TYR A 63 0.98 3.04 13.73
C TYR A 63 -0.09 2.40 14.62
N GLN A 64 -0.19 1.07 14.53
CA GLN A 64 -1.07 0.21 15.33
C GLN A 64 -0.35 -1.12 15.54
N GLY A 65 -0.56 -1.74 16.71
CA GLY A 65 0.19 -2.94 17.10
C GLY A 65 1.50 -2.61 17.81
N GLU A 66 2.40 -3.58 17.87
CA GLU A 66 3.72 -3.46 18.49
C GLU A 66 4.80 -3.23 17.43
N ASN A 67 4.68 -3.87 16.28
CA ASN A 67 5.72 -3.96 15.27
C ASN A 67 5.43 -3.09 14.03
N CYS A 68 6.51 -2.69 13.37
CA CYS A 68 6.54 -2.11 12.02
C CYS A 68 7.82 -2.53 11.30
N MET A 69 7.89 -2.30 10.00
CA MET A 69 9.13 -2.47 9.23
C MET A 69 9.88 -1.15 9.08
N GLN A 70 11.15 -1.18 9.46
CA GLN A 70 12.11 -0.10 9.22
C GLN A 70 12.98 -0.46 8.02
N ALA A 71 13.19 0.51 7.13
CA ALA A 71 14.11 0.42 6.01
C ALA A 71 15.28 1.38 6.21
N THR A 72 16.50 0.92 5.95
CA THR A 72 17.74 1.71 6.14
C THR A 72 18.63 1.76 4.90
N VAL A 73 18.36 0.89 3.91
CA VAL A 73 19.12 0.80 2.65
C VAL A 73 18.21 1.25 1.51
N GLY A 74 18.63 2.29 0.78
CA GLY A 74 17.89 2.78 -0.38
C GLY A 74 17.83 1.78 -1.52
N TRP A 75 16.73 1.76 -2.27
CA TRP A 75 16.50 0.84 -3.40
C TRP A 75 16.58 -0.65 -3.04
N SER A 76 16.37 -0.98 -1.77
CA SER A 76 16.04 -2.33 -1.32
C SER A 76 14.52 -2.45 -1.23
N TRP A 77 13.96 -3.60 -1.60
CA TRP A 77 12.51 -3.83 -1.64
C TRP A 77 12.08 -4.85 -0.59
N LEU A 78 10.91 -4.61 0.00
CA LEU A 78 10.17 -5.61 0.76
C LEU A 78 8.87 -5.88 0.02
N SER A 79 8.65 -7.12 -0.40
CA SER A 79 7.62 -7.44 -1.39
C SER A 79 6.79 -8.67 -1.00
N GLN A 80 5.61 -8.75 -1.60
CA GLN A 80 4.72 -9.91 -1.54
C GLN A 80 4.02 -10.05 -2.90
N GLU A 81 4.02 -11.25 -3.47
CA GLU A 81 3.23 -11.54 -4.66
C GLU A 81 1.77 -11.78 -4.28
N ILE A 82 0.86 -11.01 -4.87
CA ILE A 82 -0.57 -11.06 -4.57
C ILE A 82 -1.34 -11.40 -5.84
N ARG A 83 -2.17 -12.46 -5.77
CA ARG A 83 -3.06 -12.83 -6.87
C ARG A 83 -4.29 -11.92 -6.89
N VAL A 84 -4.32 -11.02 -7.87
CA VAL A 84 -5.48 -10.17 -8.16
C VAL A 84 -6.34 -10.78 -9.27
N LYS A 85 -7.60 -10.32 -9.37
CA LYS A 85 -8.52 -10.66 -10.44
C LYS A 85 -8.52 -9.52 -11.47
N PRO A 86 -8.60 -9.83 -12.78
CA PRO A 86 -8.76 -8.80 -13.80
C PRO A 86 -10.08 -8.03 -13.60
N ASP A 87 -10.13 -6.80 -14.12
CA ASP A 87 -11.31 -5.92 -14.12
C ASP A 87 -11.89 -5.68 -12.71
N LYS A 88 -11.00 -5.45 -11.73
CA LYS A 88 -11.35 -5.12 -10.36
C LYS A 88 -10.54 -3.92 -9.86
N TYR A 89 -11.19 -3.11 -9.03
CA TYR A 89 -10.56 -2.02 -8.31
C TYR A 89 -9.94 -2.53 -7.01
N TYR A 90 -8.73 -2.05 -6.74
CA TYR A 90 -7.98 -2.36 -5.53
C TYR A 90 -7.51 -1.05 -4.89
N LEU A 91 -7.52 -1.01 -3.55
CA LEU A 91 -6.96 0.08 -2.77
C LEU A 91 -5.85 -0.47 -1.90
N LEU A 92 -4.61 -0.05 -2.18
CA LEU A 92 -3.49 -0.23 -1.27
C LEU A 92 -3.38 1.00 -0.37
N LYS A 93 -3.36 0.77 0.94
CA LYS A 93 -3.16 1.82 1.94
C LYS A 93 -2.00 1.43 2.85
N ALA A 94 -1.07 2.35 3.04
CA ALA A 94 0.03 2.22 3.97
C ALA A 94 0.11 3.44 4.88
N TYR A 95 0.68 3.27 6.07
CA TYR A 95 1.02 4.34 7.00
C TYR A 95 2.54 4.35 7.14
N LEU A 96 3.15 5.53 6.98
CA LEU A 96 4.60 5.69 6.96
C LEU A 96 5.01 6.75 7.97
N LYS A 97 6.19 6.57 8.55
CA LYS A 97 6.91 7.53 9.39
C LYS A 97 8.32 7.66 8.81
N SER A 98 8.79 8.90 8.69
CA SER A 98 10.17 9.21 8.27
C SER A 98 10.74 10.27 9.19
N ASP A 99 12.03 10.16 9.48
CA ASP A 99 12.86 11.19 10.10
C ASP A 99 13.89 11.78 9.11
N ILE A 100 13.84 11.37 7.84
CA ILE A 100 14.70 11.89 6.78
C ILE A 100 14.37 13.38 6.56
N PRO A 101 15.34 14.29 6.75
CA PRO A 101 15.11 15.72 6.56
C PRO A 101 14.85 16.03 5.09
N ILE A 102 13.79 16.79 4.81
CA ILE A 102 13.50 17.30 3.48
C ILE A 102 14.52 18.40 3.13
N SER A 103 15.64 18.05 2.49
CA SER A 103 16.62 19.03 2.01
C SER A 103 16.20 19.58 0.65
N GLY A 104 16.15 20.92 0.52
CA GLY A 104 15.83 21.60 -0.73
C GLY A 104 16.86 21.35 -1.85
N GLU A 105 16.33 21.21 -3.07
CA GLU A 105 17.01 20.95 -4.35
C GLU A 105 17.81 19.63 -4.43
N GLY A 106 17.18 18.61 -5.03
CA GLY A 106 17.79 17.31 -5.34
C GLY A 106 17.24 16.12 -4.53
N GLY A 107 16.25 16.36 -3.66
CA GLY A 107 15.66 15.36 -2.76
C GLY A 107 15.12 14.12 -3.47
N GLY A 108 15.90 13.04 -3.45
CA GLY A 108 15.37 11.69 -3.66
C GLY A 108 14.32 11.44 -2.59
N GLY A 109 13.14 10.97 -2.98
CA GLY A 109 12.04 10.86 -2.02
C GLY A 109 12.32 9.88 -0.89
N ASN A 110 11.63 10.11 0.23
CA ASN A 110 11.87 9.40 1.49
C ASN A 110 11.49 7.91 1.39
N ALA A 111 10.45 7.60 0.62
CA ALA A 111 9.99 6.23 0.40
C ALA A 111 9.38 6.06 -0.99
N PHE A 112 9.33 4.81 -1.43
CA PHE A 112 8.65 4.41 -2.66
C PHE A 112 7.57 3.40 -2.32
N LEU A 113 6.41 3.53 -2.97
CA LEU A 113 5.36 2.52 -2.97
C LEU A 113 5.06 2.18 -4.42
N GLY A 114 5.20 0.92 -4.78
CA GLY A 114 5.07 0.50 -6.17
C GLY A 114 4.41 -0.86 -6.35
N PHE A 115 4.08 -1.13 -7.60
CA PHE A 115 3.49 -2.35 -8.08
C PHE A 115 4.32 -2.86 -9.26
N ASP A 116 4.64 -4.14 -9.24
CA ASP A 116 5.06 -4.86 -10.44
C ASP A 116 3.91 -5.75 -10.90
N TYR A 117 3.51 -5.61 -12.16
CA TYR A 117 2.51 -6.44 -12.82
C TYR A 117 3.21 -7.65 -13.43
N LEU A 118 2.90 -8.85 -12.93
CA LEU A 118 3.59 -10.08 -13.34
C LEU A 118 2.76 -10.87 -14.36
N ASP A 119 3.46 -11.53 -15.30
CA ASP A 119 2.87 -12.52 -16.19
C ASP A 119 2.65 -13.87 -15.49
N ILE A 120 2.05 -14.83 -16.20
CA ILE A 120 1.77 -16.17 -15.66
C ILE A 120 3.04 -16.97 -15.30
N LYS A 121 4.23 -16.52 -15.73
CA LYS A 121 5.53 -17.10 -15.41
C LYS A 121 6.24 -16.36 -14.27
N GLY A 122 5.60 -15.34 -13.70
CA GLY A 122 6.17 -14.49 -12.65
C GLY A 122 7.16 -13.44 -13.17
N GLN A 123 7.16 -13.14 -14.47
CA GLN A 123 8.02 -12.12 -15.05
C GLN A 123 7.33 -10.76 -15.03
N VAL A 124 8.08 -9.70 -14.70
CA VAL A 124 7.56 -8.33 -14.72
C VAL A 124 7.19 -7.94 -16.16
N ILE A 125 5.92 -7.61 -16.36
CA ILE A 125 5.38 -7.04 -17.60
C ILE A 125 5.55 -5.52 -17.57
N GLU A 126 5.18 -4.92 -16.45
CA GLU A 126 5.17 -3.47 -16.23
C GLU A 126 5.37 -3.21 -14.74
N GLY A 127 5.93 -2.05 -14.40
CA GLY A 127 6.06 -1.60 -13.02
C GLY A 127 5.68 -0.13 -12.92
N ASP A 128 5.06 0.25 -11.81
CA ASP A 128 4.72 1.62 -11.49
C ASP A 128 5.05 1.90 -10.01
N TYR A 129 5.52 3.11 -9.71
CA TYR A 129 5.80 3.50 -8.34
C TYR A 129 5.60 4.99 -8.11
N GLY A 130 5.07 5.31 -6.93
CA GLY A 130 4.97 6.66 -6.41
C GLY A 130 6.14 7.01 -5.50
N ILE A 131 6.62 8.25 -5.61
CA ILE A 131 7.58 8.85 -4.68
C ILE A 131 6.81 9.48 -3.52
N ILE A 132 7.19 9.17 -2.29
CA ILE A 132 6.57 9.67 -1.07
C ILE A 132 7.56 10.57 -0.32
N ASN A 133 7.13 11.80 -0.03
CA ASN A 133 7.84 12.75 0.83
C ASN A 133 6.98 13.00 2.07
N THR A 134 7.54 12.79 3.26
CA THR A 134 6.86 12.92 4.57
C THR A 134 7.70 13.72 5.53
#